data_AF-A0A1M6MPD4-F1
#
_entry.id   AF-A0A1M6MPD4-F1
#
_cell.length_a   1.000
_cell.length_b   1.000
_cell.length_c   1.000
_cell.angle_alpha   90.00
_cell.angle_beta   90.00
_cell.angle_gamma   90.00
#
_symmetry.space_group_name_H-M   'P 1'
#
loop_
_entity.id
_entity.type
_entity.pdbx_description
1 polymer ?
#
loop_
_entity_poly.entity_id
_entity_poly.type
_entity_poly.pdbx_seq_one_letter_code
_entity_poly.pdbx_strand_id
1 'polypeptide(L)'
;KEVIRLVEEDKSEFKFTYTDEMSIKEKIEAIATKIYGADGVDYTSKVDKEIANLESLGFGNLPICMAKTQYSLTDDPKKLGRPTGFKITASNVTVSAGAGFIVVSTGDIMKMPGLPKVPSAEKIDVDENGVISGLF
;
A
#
# COMPACT_ATOMS: atom_id res chain seq x y z
N LYS A 1 -2.02 -30.71 4.39
CA LYS A 1 -2.65 -30.96 5.71
C LYS A 1 -2.34 -29.86 6.73
N GLU A 2 -1.25 -29.10 6.58
CA GLU A 2 -0.85 -28.07 7.56
C GLU A 2 -1.90 -26.97 7.80
N VAL A 3 -2.54 -26.43 6.76
CA VAL A 3 -3.58 -25.40 6.93
C VAL A 3 -4.75 -25.90 7.78
N ILE A 4 -5.16 -27.15 7.59
CA ILE A 4 -6.24 -27.76 8.38
C ILE A 4 -5.82 -27.89 9.85
N ARG A 5 -4.58 -28.35 10.09
CA ARG A 5 -4.00 -28.46 11.43
C ARG A 5 -3.99 -27.11 12.16
N LEU A 6 -3.55 -26.04 11.50
CA LEU A 6 -3.53 -24.68 12.08
C LEU A 6 -4.93 -24.17 12.43
N VAL A 7 -5.96 -24.50 11.64
CA VAL A 7 -7.34 -24.13 11.92
C VAL A 7 -7.93 -24.90 13.11
N GLU A 8 -7.56 -26.18 13.24
CA GLU A 8 -8.10 -27.07 14.28
C GLU A 8 -7.39 -26.89 15.65
N GLU A 9 -6.08 -26.64 15.65
CA GLU A 9 -5.25 -26.67 16.87
C GLU A 9 -4.90 -25.28 17.42
N ASP A 10 -4.78 -24.25 16.58
CA ASP A 10 -4.37 -22.92 17.03
C ASP A 10 -5.56 -21.99 17.30
N LYS A 11 -5.58 -21.39 18.50
CA LYS A 11 -6.49 -20.27 18.81
C LYS A 11 -5.85 -18.96 18.34
N SER A 12 -6.40 -18.39 17.28
CA SER A 12 -5.96 -17.09 16.76
C SER A 12 -6.37 -15.94 17.69
N GLU A 13 -5.38 -15.17 18.17
CA GLU A 13 -5.58 -13.89 18.86
C GLU A 13 -5.35 -12.72 17.89
N PHE A 14 -6.20 -12.61 16.87
CA PHE A 14 -6.08 -11.56 15.88
C PHE A 14 -6.24 -10.16 16.51
N LYS A 15 -5.29 -9.26 16.19
CA LYS A 15 -5.30 -7.84 16.59
C LYS A 15 -4.85 -6.99 15.41
N PHE A 16 -5.46 -5.81 15.26
CA PHE A 16 -5.00 -4.82 14.30
C PHE A 16 -3.72 -4.12 14.77
N THR A 17 -2.95 -3.59 13.82
CA THR A 17 -1.67 -2.91 14.07
C THR A 17 -1.83 -1.62 14.89
N TYR A 18 -2.98 -0.97 14.78
CA TYR A 18 -3.38 0.28 15.42
C TYR A 18 -4.89 0.29 15.67
N THR A 19 -5.39 1.27 16.43
CA THR A 19 -6.83 1.50 16.64
C THR A 19 -7.32 2.74 15.87
N ASP A 20 -8.63 2.85 15.66
CA ASP A 20 -9.20 3.92 14.83
C ASP A 20 -9.12 5.30 15.50
N GLU A 21 -8.98 5.37 16.81
CA GLU A 21 -8.88 6.62 17.58
C GLU A 21 -7.49 7.27 17.52
N MET A 22 -6.48 6.55 17.04
CA MET A 22 -5.13 7.09 16.85
C MET A 22 -5.14 8.17 15.76
N SER A 23 -4.29 9.19 15.92
CA SER A 23 -4.11 10.21 14.87
C SER A 23 -3.61 9.61 13.57
N ILE A 24 -3.80 10.31 12.45
CA ILE A 24 -3.35 9.82 11.14
C ILE A 24 -1.84 9.51 11.17
N LYS A 25 -1.03 10.38 11.78
CA LYS A 25 0.42 10.19 11.89
C LYS A 25 0.79 8.97 12.71
N GLU A 26 0.12 8.74 13.83
CA GLU A 26 0.38 7.57 14.67
C GLU A 26 -0.02 6.26 13.98
N LYS A 27 -1.08 6.25 13.17
CA LYS A 27 -1.46 5.09 12.36
C LYS A 27 -0.40 4.78 11.30
N ILE A 28 0.10 5.80 10.60
CA ILE A 28 1.17 5.64 9.59
C ILE A 28 2.45 5.13 10.27
N GLU A 29 2.83 5.71 11.41
CA GLU A 29 3.99 5.32 12.21
C GLU A 29 3.87 3.87 12.70
N ALA A 30 2.69 3.45 13.16
CA ALA A 30 2.44 2.08 13.59
C ALA A 30 2.65 1.07 12.46
N ILE A 31 2.22 1.39 11.23
CA ILE A 31 2.48 0.53 10.07
C ILE A 31 3.99 0.51 9.76
N ALA A 32 4.63 1.68 9.69
CA ALA A 32 6.04 1.78 9.33
C ALA A 32 6.96 1.02 10.31
N THR A 33 6.73 1.20 11.61
CA THR A 33 7.57 0.59 12.66
C THR A 33 7.26 -0.88 12.89
N LYS A 34 5.98 -1.26 13.01
CA LYS A 34 5.60 -2.64 13.39
C LYS A 34 5.59 -3.60 12.21
N ILE A 35 5.26 -3.13 11.00
CA ILE A 35 5.14 -3.98 9.81
C ILE A 35 6.40 -3.90 8.95
N TYR A 36 6.89 -2.70 8.66
CA TYR A 36 8.04 -2.54 7.76
C TYR A 36 9.39 -2.62 8.49
N GLY A 37 9.42 -2.36 9.80
CA GLY A 37 10.66 -2.29 10.58
C GLY A 37 11.45 -1.00 10.34
N ALA A 38 10.75 0.09 9.97
CA ALA A 38 11.33 1.42 9.86
C ALA A 38 11.59 2.03 11.25
N ASP A 39 12.54 2.94 11.33
CA ASP A 39 12.81 3.76 12.53
C ASP A 39 11.79 4.89 12.70
N GLY A 40 10.97 5.14 11.67
CA GLY A 40 9.83 6.04 11.71
C GLY A 40 9.47 6.61 10.33
N VAL A 41 8.74 7.72 10.33
CA VAL A 41 8.20 8.35 9.12
C VAL A 41 8.60 9.82 9.04
N ASP A 42 9.09 10.23 7.88
CA ASP A 42 9.33 11.64 7.55
C ASP A 42 8.18 12.17 6.69
N TYR A 43 7.75 13.41 6.96
CA TYR A 43 6.62 14.05 6.32
C TYR A 43 7.07 15.30 5.57
N THR A 44 6.60 15.46 4.33
CA THR A 44 6.76 16.73 3.62
C THR A 44 5.81 17.79 4.19
N SER A 45 6.16 19.07 4.09
CA SER A 45 5.29 20.15 4.58
C SER A 45 3.91 20.19 3.90
N LYS A 46 3.81 19.66 2.67
CA LYS A 46 2.54 19.48 1.97
C LYS A 46 1.67 18.44 2.69
N VAL A 47 2.26 17.29 3.01
CA VAL A 47 1.57 16.18 3.69
C VAL A 47 1.14 16.60 5.09
N ASP A 48 1.98 17.30 5.84
CA ASP A 48 1.62 17.80 7.18
C ASP A 48 0.35 18.67 7.16
N LYS A 49 0.25 19.59 6.20
CA LYS A 49 -0.92 20.45 6.04
C LYS A 49 -2.17 19.65 5.65
N GLU A 50 -2.01 18.70 4.74
CA GLU A 50 -3.13 17.89 4.27
C GLU A 50 -3.63 16.93 5.36
N ILE A 51 -2.74 16.36 6.18
CA ILE A 51 -3.14 15.56 7.35
C ILE A 51 -3.98 16.42 8.31
N ALA A 52 -3.51 17.61 8.65
CA ALA A 52 -4.25 18.52 9.53
C ALA A 52 -5.63 18.89 8.95
N ASN A 53 -5.70 19.11 7.64
CA ASN A 53 -6.96 19.34 6.92
C ASN A 53 -7.90 18.14 7.03
N LEU A 54 -7.42 16.92 6.76
CA LEU A 54 -8.22 15.70 6.84
C LEU A 54 -8.76 15.44 8.27
N GLU A 55 -7.95 15.70 9.29
CA GLU A 55 -8.41 15.60 10.68
C GLU A 55 -9.49 16.64 10.98
N SER A 56 -9.32 17.89 10.53
CA SER A 56 -10.33 18.95 10.72
C SER A 56 -11.66 18.67 10.01
N LEU A 57 -11.61 17.93 8.90
CA LEU A 57 -12.79 17.50 8.14
C LEU A 57 -13.47 16.25 8.73
N GLY A 58 -12.95 15.70 9.83
CA GLY A 58 -13.53 14.54 10.51
C GLY A 58 -13.10 13.18 9.92
N PHE A 59 -12.08 13.14 9.05
CA PHE A 59 -11.57 11.90 8.46
C PHE A 59 -10.49 11.22 9.30
N GLY A 60 -10.10 11.79 10.45
CA GLY A 60 -8.99 11.29 11.28
C GLY A 60 -9.15 9.83 11.74
N ASN A 61 -10.39 9.37 11.91
CA ASN A 61 -10.67 8.00 12.36
C ASN A 61 -10.62 6.95 11.25
N LEU A 62 -10.44 7.35 9.99
CA LEU A 62 -10.34 6.39 8.90
C LEU A 62 -9.02 5.58 8.96
N PRO A 63 -9.03 4.32 8.49
CA PRO A 63 -7.83 3.51 8.34
C PRO A 63 -6.89 4.04 7.24
N ILE A 64 -5.63 3.60 7.29
CA ILE A 64 -4.56 4.01 6.38
C ILE A 64 -4.27 2.93 5.34
N CYS A 65 -4.23 3.33 4.08
CA CYS A 65 -3.74 2.56 2.94
C CYS A 65 -2.37 3.09 2.51
N MET A 66 -1.32 2.32 2.78
CA MET A 66 0.05 2.68 2.40
C MET A 66 0.32 2.34 0.95
N ALA A 67 0.68 3.35 0.17
CA ALA A 67 0.94 3.25 -1.24
C ALA A 67 2.46 3.47 -1.46
N LYS A 68 3.20 2.35 -1.54
CA LYS A 68 4.65 2.32 -1.67
C LYS A 68 5.09 1.20 -2.63
N THR A 69 6.38 1.14 -2.94
CA THR A 69 6.92 0.02 -3.74
C THR A 69 6.67 -1.33 -3.05
N GLN A 70 6.25 -2.33 -3.81
CA GLN A 70 6.04 -3.70 -3.35
C GLN A 70 7.34 -4.54 -3.29
N TYR A 71 8.43 -4.04 -3.86
CA TYR A 71 9.68 -4.81 -3.99
C TYR A 71 10.57 -4.80 -2.74
N SER A 72 10.27 -3.91 -1.80
CA SER A 72 11.08 -3.68 -0.59
C SER A 72 10.16 -3.46 0.60
N LEU A 73 10.65 -3.62 1.83
CA LEU A 73 9.98 -3.14 3.04
C LEU A 73 10.11 -1.61 3.19
N THR A 74 11.18 -1.03 2.65
CA THR A 74 11.38 0.42 2.58
C THR A 74 10.56 1.05 1.44
N ASP A 75 10.67 2.36 1.26
CA ASP A 75 10.17 3.10 0.09
C ASP A 75 11.13 3.08 -1.12
N ASP A 76 12.27 2.38 -1.01
CA ASP A 76 13.27 2.19 -2.06
C ASP A 76 13.24 0.74 -2.59
N PRO A 77 12.88 0.50 -3.86
CA PRO A 77 12.72 -0.84 -4.42
C PRO A 77 14.02 -1.66 -4.45
N LYS A 78 15.20 -1.03 -4.32
CA LYS A 78 16.49 -1.72 -4.39
C LYS A 78 16.91 -2.37 -3.07
N LYS A 79 16.28 -2.03 -1.95
CA LYS A 79 16.64 -2.54 -0.62
C LYS A 79 15.92 -3.86 -0.33
N LEU A 80 16.54 -4.96 -0.72
CA LEU A 80 15.97 -6.30 -0.56
C LEU A 80 16.26 -6.91 0.83
N GLY A 81 15.53 -7.97 1.17
CA GLY A 81 15.70 -8.71 2.43
C GLY A 81 15.02 -8.01 3.61
N ARG A 82 15.72 -7.93 4.74
CA ARG A 82 15.24 -7.26 5.96
C ARG A 82 16.08 -6.01 6.26
N PRO A 83 15.81 -4.88 5.59
CA PRO A 83 16.52 -3.64 5.85
C PRO A 83 16.23 -3.12 7.26
N THR A 84 17.17 -2.36 7.82
CA THR A 84 17.08 -1.67 9.13
C THR A 84 17.69 -0.28 8.99
N GLY A 85 17.46 0.62 9.96
CA GLY A 85 18.09 1.94 9.93
C GLY A 85 17.50 2.86 8.86
N PHE A 86 16.21 2.71 8.54
CA PHE A 86 15.55 3.45 7.46
C PHE A 86 14.26 4.08 7.94
N LYS A 87 13.88 5.20 7.33
CA LYS A 87 12.58 5.83 7.50
C LYS A 87 11.76 5.75 6.22
N ILE A 88 10.45 5.84 6.35
CA ILE A 88 9.53 5.99 5.22
C ILE A 88 9.26 7.48 5.01
N THR A 89 9.31 7.94 3.76
CA THR A 89 8.97 9.33 3.43
C THR A 89 7.55 9.43 2.88
N ALA A 90 6.64 10.14 3.55
CA ALA A 90 5.30 10.42 3.03
C ALA A 90 5.33 11.66 2.11
N SER A 91 5.04 11.45 0.82
CA SER A 91 5.10 12.48 -0.23
C SER A 91 3.73 13.04 -0.62
N ASN A 92 2.66 12.27 -0.45
CA ASN A 92 1.30 12.72 -0.70
C ASN A 92 0.30 11.98 0.19
N VAL A 93 -0.83 12.61 0.48
CA VAL A 93 -1.93 12.00 1.23
C VAL A 93 -3.26 12.42 0.61
N THR A 94 -4.17 11.48 0.43
CA THR A 94 -5.48 11.72 -0.18
C THR A 94 -6.54 10.85 0.49
N VAL A 95 -7.75 11.36 0.67
CA VAL A 95 -8.86 10.58 1.23
C VAL A 95 -9.66 9.90 0.12
N SER A 96 -10.00 8.62 0.33
CA SER A 96 -10.98 7.89 -0.47
C SER A 96 -12.25 7.75 0.35
N ALA A 97 -13.00 8.85 0.48
CA ALA A 97 -14.12 8.95 1.43
C ALA A 97 -15.20 7.88 1.21
N GLY A 98 -15.55 7.58 -0.05
CA GLY A 98 -16.52 6.53 -0.36
C GLY A 98 -16.04 5.11 -0.02
N ALA A 99 -14.73 4.87 -0.06
CA ALA A 99 -14.13 3.59 0.29
C ALA A 99 -13.79 3.47 1.79
N GLY A 100 -13.75 4.59 2.51
CA GLY A 100 -13.52 4.64 3.95
C GLY A 100 -12.06 4.48 4.37
N PHE A 101 -11.10 5.02 3.61
CA PHE A 101 -9.68 5.04 4.03
C PHE A 101 -8.91 6.25 3.48
N ILE A 102 -7.73 6.48 4.06
CA ILE A 102 -6.77 7.51 3.65
C ILE A 102 -5.59 6.84 2.95
N VAL A 103 -5.27 7.28 1.74
CA VAL A 103 -4.12 6.81 0.96
C VAL A 103 -2.91 7.67 1.26
N VAL A 104 -1.82 7.04 1.69
CA VAL A 104 -0.53 7.69 1.96
C VAL A 104 0.50 7.19 0.95
N SER A 105 0.98 8.06 0.08
CA SER A 105 1.96 7.73 -0.95
C SER A 105 3.37 8.08 -0.49
N THR A 106 4.33 7.18 -0.75
CA THR A 106 5.76 7.39 -0.41
C THR A 106 6.62 7.82 -1.60
N GLY A 107 6.01 7.96 -2.78
CA GLY A 107 6.68 8.30 -4.04
C GLY A 107 5.68 8.33 -5.18
N ASP A 108 6.20 8.33 -6.41
CA ASP A 108 5.36 8.26 -7.60
C ASP A 108 4.80 6.86 -7.79
N ILE A 109 3.47 6.77 -7.82
CA ILE A 109 2.74 5.52 -8.01
C ILE A 109 2.09 5.57 -9.38
N MET A 110 2.42 4.59 -10.21
CA MET A 110 1.83 4.45 -11.53
C MET A 110 0.35 4.06 -11.40
N LYS A 111 -0.54 5.01 -11.69
CA LYS A 111 -2.00 4.79 -11.72
C LYS A 111 -2.51 4.37 -13.10
N MET A 112 -1.72 4.62 -14.15
CA MET A 112 -2.07 4.33 -15.53
C MET A 112 -0.84 3.74 -16.22
N PRO A 113 -0.75 2.40 -16.37
CA PRO A 113 0.37 1.78 -17.06
C PRO A 113 0.28 2.08 -18.56
N GLY A 114 1.44 2.34 -19.18
CA GLY A 114 1.56 2.46 -20.63
C GLY A 114 1.70 1.10 -21.31
N LEU A 115 1.51 1.07 -22.64
CA LEU A 115 1.82 -0.10 -23.45
C LEU A 115 3.34 -0.28 -23.60
N PRO A 116 3.84 -1.53 -23.69
CA PRO A 116 5.25 -1.79 -23.98
C PRO A 116 5.58 -1.43 -25.43
N LYS A 117 6.88 -1.43 -25.76
CA LYS A 117 7.38 -1.10 -27.12
C LYS A 117 6.72 -1.92 -28.23
N VAL A 118 6.42 -3.20 -27.96
CA VAL A 118 5.68 -4.09 -28.85
C VAL A 118 4.48 -4.63 -28.05
N PRO A 119 3.28 -4.04 -28.22
CA PRO A 119 2.08 -4.48 -27.51
C PRO A 119 1.66 -5.90 -27.89
N SER A 120 1.20 -6.70 -26.93
CA SER A 120 0.62 -8.03 -27.22
C SER A 120 -0.55 -7.95 -28.20
N ALA A 121 -1.24 -6.80 -28.26
CA ALA A 121 -2.33 -6.54 -29.20
C ALA A 121 -1.97 -6.76 -30.68
N GLU A 122 -0.70 -6.61 -31.08
CA GLU A 122 -0.26 -6.90 -32.46
C GLU A 122 -0.32 -8.39 -32.81
N LYS A 123 -0.39 -9.27 -31.81
CA LYS A 123 -0.42 -10.73 -31.96
C LYS A 123 -1.77 -11.34 -31.57
N ILE A 124 -2.71 -10.55 -31.06
CA ILE A 124 -4.04 -11.03 -30.70
C ILE A 124 -4.85 -11.17 -31.98
N ASP A 125 -5.38 -12.37 -32.22
CA ASP A 125 -6.20 -12.67 -33.39
C ASP A 125 -7.22 -13.78 -33.11
N VAL A 126 -8.24 -13.90 -33.97
CA VAL A 126 -9.30 -14.91 -33.88
C VAL A 126 -9.36 -15.68 -35.20
N ASP A 127 -9.17 -17.00 -35.13
CA ASP A 127 -9.25 -17.84 -36.32
C ASP A 127 -10.70 -18.10 -36.78
N GLU A 128 -10.85 -18.82 -37.89
CA GLU A 128 -12.14 -19.18 -38.48
C GLU A 128 -13.04 -20.06 -37.59
N ASN A 129 -12.46 -20.73 -36.59
CA ASN A 129 -13.16 -21.54 -35.61
C ASN A 129 -13.52 -20.75 -34.34
N GLY A 130 -13.20 -19.46 -34.29
CA GLY A 130 -13.39 -18.61 -33.13
C GLY A 130 -12.34 -18.82 -32.04
N VAL A 131 -11.20 -19.46 -32.35
CA VAL A 131 -10.11 -19.67 -31.40
C VAL A 131 -9.25 -18.42 -31.31
N ILE A 132 -9.09 -17.87 -30.11
CA ILE A 132 -8.28 -16.70 -29.83
C ILE A 132 -6.81 -17.12 -29.63
N SER A 133 -5.90 -16.45 -30.32
CA SER A 133 -4.45 -16.59 -30.14
C SER A 133 -3.83 -15.30 -29.56
N GLY A 134 -2.67 -15.41 -28.91
CA GLY A 134 -1.90 -14.24 -28.44
C GLY A 134 -2.42 -13.52 -27.19
N LEU A 135 -3.47 -14.03 -26.54
CA LEU A 135 -4.08 -13.43 -25.35
C LEU A 135 -3.40 -13.81 -24.02
N PHE A 136 -2.79 -15.00 -23.97
CA PHE A 136 -2.07 -15.56 -22.81
C PHE A 136 -0.75 -16.19 -23.25
#